data_AF-A0A392LYI2-F1
#
_entry.id   AF-A0A392LYI2-F1
#
_cell.length_a   1.000
_cell.length_b   1.000
_cell.length_c   1.000
_cell.angle_alpha   90.00
_cell.angle_beta   90.00
_cell.angle_gamma   90.00
#
_symmetry.space_group_name_H-M   'P 1'
#
loop_
_entity.id
_entity.type
_entity.pdbx_description
1 polymer ?
#
loop_
_entity_poly.entity_id
_entity_poly.type
_entity_poly.pdbx_seq_one_letter_code
_entity_poly.pdbx_strand_id
1 'polypeptide(L)'
;MRITWITDDKHSPSFVEYGTLPGRYDSISEGEYTSYSYLLYSSGKIHHTVIGPLEYNTVYFYRCGGQGPEFELKTPPAQFPITFAVAGDLGQTGWTKSTLDHIDRCKYDVYLLPGDLSYADCMQHLWDSFG
;
A
#
# COMPACT_ATOMS: atom_id res chain seq x y z
N MET A 1 0.80 10.33 4.66
CA MET A 1 0.35 9.06 4.02
C MET A 1 1.13 7.92 4.65
N ARG A 2 0.50 6.79 4.99
CA ARG A 2 1.23 5.61 5.51
C ARG A 2 1.53 4.65 4.36
N ILE A 3 2.80 4.32 4.20
CA ILE A 3 3.29 3.31 3.26
C ILE A 3 3.68 2.07 4.06
N THR A 4 3.26 0.90 3.59
CA THR A 4 3.52 -0.37 4.26
C THR A 4 3.93 -1.41 3.22
N TRP A 5 4.96 -2.19 3.55
CA TRP A 5 5.48 -3.26 2.70
C TRP A 5 6.09 -4.35 3.57
N ILE A 6 6.33 -5.53 2.99
CA ILE A 6 6.89 -6.69 3.68
C ILE A 6 8.22 -7.08 3.01
N THR A 7 9.22 -7.47 3.81
CA THR A 7 10.46 -8.09 3.30
C THR A 7 10.87 -9.31 4.12
N ASP A 8 11.50 -10.29 3.46
CA ASP A 8 12.10 -11.44 4.13
C ASP A 8 13.48 -11.13 4.74
N ASP A 9 14.16 -10.09 4.26
CA ASP A 9 15.47 -9.67 4.78
C ASP A 9 15.32 -8.94 6.13
N LYS A 10 15.89 -9.53 7.17
CA LYS A 10 15.90 -8.98 8.53
C LYS A 10 16.65 -7.64 8.62
N HIS A 11 17.62 -7.42 7.74
CA HIS A 11 18.45 -6.21 7.69
C HIS A 11 17.86 -5.11 6.81
N SER A 12 16.74 -5.38 6.12
CA SER A 12 16.05 -4.39 5.31
C SER A 12 15.71 -3.14 6.14
N PRO A 13 16.09 -1.93 5.68
CA PRO A 13 15.81 -0.70 6.39
C PRO A 13 14.34 -0.29 6.26
N SER A 14 13.84 0.52 7.20
CA SER A 14 12.45 0.97 7.22
C SER A 14 12.39 2.46 6.91
N PHE A 15 12.67 2.84 5.67
CA PHE A 15 12.48 4.22 5.22
C PHE A 15 11.79 4.25 3.86
N VAL A 16 11.20 5.39 3.53
CA VAL A 16 10.64 5.66 2.20
C VAL A 16 11.30 6.92 1.65
N GLU A 17 11.84 6.80 0.45
CA GLU A 17 12.29 7.93 -0.37
C GLU A 17 11.15 8.33 -1.30
N TYR A 18 10.86 9.62 -1.41
CA TYR A 18 9.76 10.10 -2.24
C TYR A 18 10.03 11.50 -2.84
N GLY A 19 9.34 11.80 -3.93
CA GLY A 19 9.42 13.08 -4.64
C GLY A 19 8.28 13.24 -5.64
N THR A 20 8.23 14.36 -6.35
CA THR A 20 7.16 14.68 -7.31
C THR A 20 7.57 14.42 -8.76
N LEU A 21 8.79 13.93 -8.99
CA LEU A 21 9.31 13.57 -10.30
C LEU A 21 9.76 12.10 -10.30
N PRO A 22 9.48 11.34 -11.38
CA PRO A 22 9.95 9.96 -11.50
C PRO A 22 11.47 9.88 -11.39
N GLY A 23 11.96 8.92 -10.60
CA GLY A 23 13.38 8.66 -10.37
C GLY A 23 14.10 9.70 -9.51
N ARG A 24 13.39 10.72 -9.00
CA ARG A 24 13.97 11.78 -8.17
C ARG A 24 13.24 11.91 -6.84
N TYR A 25 13.96 11.55 -5.78
CA TYR A 25 13.44 11.54 -4.41
C TYR A 25 14.14 12.61 -3.59
N ASP A 26 13.50 13.77 -3.47
CA ASP A 26 14.05 14.91 -2.72
C ASP A 26 13.75 14.82 -1.21
N SER A 27 13.02 13.79 -0.77
CA SER A 27 12.62 13.60 0.63
C SER A 27 12.78 12.14 1.05
N ILE A 28 13.09 11.95 2.33
CA ILE A 28 13.16 10.64 2.99
C ILE A 28 12.36 10.70 4.30
N SER A 29 11.65 9.62 4.62
CA SER A 29 11.01 9.45 5.91
C SER A 29 11.40 8.11 6.51
N GLU A 30 11.89 8.16 7.74
CA GLU A 30 12.14 6.96 8.55
C GLU A 30 10.82 6.39 9.05
N GLY A 31 10.79 5.08 9.24
CA GLY A 31 9.67 4.32 9.74
C GLY A 31 10.10 3.27 10.74
N GLU A 32 9.14 2.44 11.10
CA GLU A 32 9.30 1.35 12.04
C GLU A 32 8.96 0.02 11.36
N TYR A 33 9.20 -1.07 12.07
CA TYR A 33 8.77 -2.38 11.59
C TYR A 33 8.16 -3.20 12.72
N THR A 34 7.32 -4.14 12.33
CA THR A 34 6.72 -5.14 13.19
C THR A 34 6.85 -6.52 12.56
N SER A 35 6.51 -7.55 13.32
CA SER A 35 6.30 -8.90 12.82
C SER A 35 5.34 -9.62 13.77
N TYR A 36 4.74 -10.71 13.30
CA TYR A 36 3.86 -11.53 14.11
C TYR A 36 4.02 -13.02 13.80
N SER A 37 3.49 -13.84 14.70
CA SER A 37 3.37 -15.28 14.51
C SER A 37 1.95 -15.73 14.81
N TYR A 38 1.50 -16.77 14.12
CA TYR A 38 0.19 -17.37 14.32
C TYR A 38 0.28 -18.87 14.06
N LEU A 39 0.04 -19.69 15.09
CA LEU A 39 0.30 -21.14 15.07
C LEU A 39 1.74 -21.43 14.57
N LEU A 40 1.87 -22.02 13.38
CA LEU A 40 3.16 -22.37 12.75
C LEU A 40 3.64 -21.31 11.74
N TYR A 41 2.85 -20.26 11.50
CA TYR A 41 3.22 -19.17 10.60
C TYR A 41 4.02 -18.10 11.36
N SER A 42 5.05 -17.58 10.71
CA SER A 42 5.76 -16.37 11.12
C SER A 42 5.81 -15.42 9.93
N SER A 43 5.43 -14.16 10.14
CA SER A 43 5.44 -13.17 9.07
C SER A 43 6.86 -12.79 8.67
N GLY A 44 7.00 -12.20 7.49
CA GLY A 44 8.14 -11.36 7.15
C GLY A 44 8.21 -10.13 8.07
N LYS A 45 9.20 -9.27 7.80
CA LYS A 45 9.32 -7.95 8.45
C LYS A 45 8.32 -7.00 7.80
N ILE A 46 7.36 -6.50 8.57
CA ILE A 46 6.31 -5.59 8.10
C ILE A 46 6.74 -4.16 8.42
N HIS A 47 7.02 -3.38 7.40
CA HIS A 47 7.51 -2.01 7.53
C HIS A 47 6.36 -1.01 7.50
N HIS A 48 6.45 0.04 8.31
CA HIS A 48 5.47 1.12 8.35
C HIS A 48 6.20 2.47 8.36
N THR A 49 5.95 3.28 7.35
CA THR A 49 6.51 4.63 7.25
C THR A 49 5.40 5.64 6.98
N VAL A 50 5.42 6.76 7.68
CA VAL A 50 4.53 7.89 7.41
C VAL A 50 5.29 8.96 6.65
N ILE A 51 4.90 9.21 5.40
CA ILE A 51 5.46 10.29 4.57
C ILE A 51 4.60 11.56 4.66
N GLY A 52 5.25 12.71 4.58
CA GLY A 52 4.60 14.03 4.52
C GLY A 52 5.23 15.08 5.44
N PRO A 53 4.62 16.29 5.53
CA PRO A 53 3.36 16.70 4.90
C PRO A 53 3.43 16.64 3.37
N LEU A 54 2.30 16.32 2.72
CA LEU A 54 2.19 16.23 1.27
C LEU A 54 1.24 17.31 0.75
N GLU A 55 1.52 17.81 -0.44
CA GLU A 55 0.63 18.73 -1.15
C GLU A 55 -0.62 17.99 -1.66
N TYR A 56 -1.75 18.68 -1.69
CA TYR A 56 -3.01 18.13 -2.21
C TYR A 56 -2.97 17.95 -3.73
N ASN A 57 -3.79 17.05 -4.27
CA ASN A 57 -3.95 16.81 -5.72
C ASN A 57 -2.61 16.66 -6.47
N THR A 58 -1.61 16.03 -5.84
CA THR A 58 -0.23 15.96 -6.32
C THR A 58 0.21 14.50 -6.43
N VAL A 59 0.88 14.17 -7.53
CA VAL A 59 1.48 12.85 -7.74
C VAL A 59 2.83 12.79 -7.06
N TYR A 60 3.04 11.75 -6.27
CA TYR A 60 4.30 11.44 -5.62
C TYR A 60 4.79 10.07 -6.07
N PHE A 61 6.06 10.01 -6.45
CA PHE A 61 6.80 8.80 -6.73
C PHE A 61 7.59 8.40 -5.49
N TYR A 62 7.66 7.11 -5.18
CA TYR A 62 8.34 6.64 -3.98
C TYR A 62 8.97 5.25 -4.13
N ARG A 63 9.98 4.99 -3.29
CA ARG A 63 10.66 3.69 -3.14
C ARG A 63 10.76 3.29 -1.68
N CYS A 64 10.59 2.01 -1.42
CA CYS A 64 10.62 1.42 -0.09
C CYS A 64 12.03 0.86 0.21
N GLY A 65 12.67 1.31 1.30
CA GLY A 65 13.97 0.81 1.74
C GLY A 65 15.14 1.10 0.79
N GLY A 66 14.98 2.05 -0.15
CA GLY A 66 16.00 2.49 -1.10
C GLY A 66 16.37 1.48 -2.18
N GLN A 67 15.70 0.33 -2.23
CA GLN A 67 15.87 -0.74 -3.22
C GLN A 67 14.52 -1.10 -3.84
N GLY A 68 14.53 -1.81 -4.98
CA GLY A 68 13.30 -2.26 -5.63
C GLY A 68 12.61 -1.22 -6.53
N PRO A 69 11.38 -1.54 -6.98
CA PRO A 69 10.65 -0.75 -7.98
C PRO A 69 10.20 0.60 -7.42
N GLU A 70 9.98 1.54 -8.33
CA GLU A 70 9.30 2.80 -8.05
C GLU A 70 7.78 2.58 -8.09
N PHE A 71 7.09 3.22 -7.17
CA PHE A 71 5.63 3.27 -7.10
C PHE A 71 5.16 4.71 -7.17
N GLU A 72 3.88 4.92 -7.47
CA GLU A 72 3.27 6.25 -7.47
C GLU A 72 1.95 6.26 -6.69
N LEU A 73 1.65 7.41 -6.11
CA LEU A 73 0.35 7.72 -5.53
C LEU A 73 -0.05 9.15 -5.85
N LYS A 74 -1.35 9.42 -5.89
CA LYS A 74 -1.88 10.77 -6.00
C LYS A 74 -2.62 11.13 -4.71
N THR A 75 -2.26 12.26 -4.10
CA THR A 75 -3.00 12.78 -2.94
C THR A 75 -4.38 13.30 -3.37
N PRO A 76 -5.42 13.18 -2.51
CA PRO A 76 -6.75 13.69 -2.83
C PRO A 76 -6.76 15.23 -2.93
N PRO A 77 -7.78 15.83 -3.58
CA PRO A 77 -7.94 17.27 -3.61
C PRO A 77 -8.29 17.84 -2.23
N ALA A 78 -7.90 19.10 -1.98
CA ALA A 78 -8.20 19.79 -0.73
C ALA A 78 -9.68 20.16 -0.57
N GLN A 79 -10.42 20.17 -1.68
CA GLN A 79 -11.81 20.63 -1.76
C GLN A 79 -12.63 19.63 -2.57
N PHE A 80 -13.95 19.66 -2.37
CA PHE A 80 -14.88 18.84 -3.12
C PHE A 80 -14.94 19.24 -4.60
N PRO A 81 -15.31 18.29 -5.50
CA PRO A 81 -15.71 16.91 -5.20
C PRO A 81 -14.54 15.96 -4.92
N ILE A 82 -14.78 14.94 -4.09
CA ILE A 82 -13.91 13.77 -3.90
C ILE A 82 -14.67 12.54 -4.39
N THR A 83 -14.05 11.75 -5.25
CA THR A 83 -14.66 10.56 -5.85
C THR A 83 -14.13 9.30 -5.18
N PHE A 84 -15.03 8.44 -4.71
CA PHE A 84 -14.69 7.17 -4.07
C PHE A 84 -15.05 6.00 -4.99
N ALA A 85 -14.10 5.08 -5.19
CA ALA A 85 -14.44 3.71 -5.58
C ALA A 85 -14.76 2.92 -4.31
N VAL A 86 -15.78 2.08 -4.33
CA VAL A 86 -16.20 1.30 -3.15
C VAL A 86 -16.44 -0.14 -3.57
N ALA A 87 -15.74 -1.08 -2.93
CA ALA A 87 -16.00 -2.51 -3.05
C ALA A 87 -15.57 -3.20 -1.75
N GLY A 88 -16.37 -4.16 -1.29
CA GLY A 88 -16.12 -4.97 -0.10
C GLY A 88 -15.92 -6.43 -0.47
N ASP A 89 -15.60 -7.26 0.52
CA ASP A 89 -15.66 -8.73 0.40
C ASP A 89 -14.81 -9.24 -0.77
N LEU A 90 -13.59 -8.71 -0.88
CA LEU A 90 -12.75 -8.91 -2.06
C LEU A 90 -12.33 -10.36 -2.21
N GLY A 91 -11.73 -10.95 -1.19
CA GLY A 91 -11.01 -12.22 -1.30
C GLY A 91 -9.91 -12.16 -2.35
N GLN A 92 -9.61 -13.29 -2.97
CA GLN A 92 -8.49 -13.41 -3.91
C GLN A 92 -8.81 -14.42 -5.03
N THR A 93 -10.01 -14.30 -5.58
CA THR A 93 -10.51 -15.16 -6.67
C THR A 93 -10.36 -14.48 -8.02
N GLY A 94 -10.69 -15.18 -9.11
CA GLY A 94 -10.79 -14.57 -10.44
C GLY A 94 -11.83 -13.44 -10.50
N TRP A 95 -12.86 -13.47 -9.64
CA TRP A 95 -13.84 -12.39 -9.53
C TRP A 95 -13.25 -11.14 -8.88
N THR A 96 -12.39 -11.31 -7.88
CA THR A 96 -11.64 -10.21 -7.26
C THR A 96 -10.84 -9.45 -8.31
N LYS A 97 -10.09 -10.20 -9.13
CA LYS A 97 -9.34 -9.61 -10.24
C LYS A 97 -10.24 -8.83 -11.20
N SER A 98 -11.37 -9.42 -11.62
CA SER A 98 -12.32 -8.73 -12.50
C SER A 98 -12.91 -7.46 -11.88
N THR A 99 -13.15 -7.46 -10.57
CA THR A 99 -13.64 -6.27 -9.83
C THR A 99 -12.58 -5.18 -9.82
N LEU A 100 -11.33 -5.51 -9.49
CA LEU A 100 -10.21 -4.54 -9.50
C LEU A 100 -9.95 -4.00 -10.92
N ASP A 101 -9.97 -4.86 -11.95
CA ASP A 101 -9.84 -4.45 -13.36
C ASP A 101 -10.94 -3.45 -13.80
N HIS A 102 -12.14 -3.52 -13.20
CA HIS A 102 -13.21 -2.56 -13.44
C HIS A 102 -13.01 -1.26 -12.65
N ILE A 103 -12.51 -1.34 -11.41
CA ILE A 103 -12.17 -0.17 -10.60
C ILE A 103 -11.05 0.64 -11.25
N ASP A 104 -10.02 -0.01 -11.80
CA ASP A 104 -8.88 0.64 -12.48
C ASP A 104 -9.29 1.44 -13.73
N ARG A 105 -10.46 1.15 -14.31
CA ARG A 105 -11.02 1.91 -15.44
C ARG A 105 -11.77 3.16 -14.99
N CYS A 106 -12.08 3.28 -13.69
CA CYS A 106 -12.75 4.44 -13.12
C CYS A 106 -11.73 5.53 -12.76
N LYS A 107 -12.15 6.79 -12.83
CA LYS A 107 -11.40 7.89 -12.23
C LYS A 107 -11.90 8.11 -10.81
N TYR A 108 -11.08 7.77 -9.82
CA TYR A 108 -11.39 7.95 -8.40
C TYR A 108 -10.18 8.52 -7.65
N ASP A 109 -10.43 9.15 -6.51
CA ASP A 109 -9.39 9.73 -5.65
C ASP A 109 -9.02 8.79 -4.50
N VAL A 110 -9.99 8.03 -3.99
CA VAL A 110 -9.82 7.12 -2.86
C VAL A 110 -10.59 5.83 -3.11
N TYR A 111 -9.95 4.70 -2.84
CA TYR A 111 -10.62 3.39 -2.80
C TYR A 111 -11.01 3.07 -1.35
N LEU A 112 -12.31 2.85 -1.12
CA LEU A 112 -12.85 2.48 0.19
C LEU A 112 -13.21 0.99 0.19
N LEU A 113 -12.59 0.24 1.09
CA LEU A 113 -12.75 -1.20 1.26
C LEU A 113 -13.37 -1.51 2.64
N PRO A 114 -14.71 -1.65 2.74
CA PRO A 114 -15.44 -1.70 4.00
C PRO A 114 -15.48 -3.10 4.65
N GLY A 115 -14.34 -3.77 4.75
CA GLY A 115 -14.20 -5.07 5.43
C GLY A 115 -13.97 -6.25 4.49
N ASP A 116 -13.76 -7.43 5.10
CA ASP A 116 -13.54 -8.72 4.44
C ASP A 116 -12.51 -8.68 3.29
N LEU A 117 -11.25 -8.65 3.72
CA LEU A 117 -10.07 -8.50 2.87
C LEU A 117 -9.75 -9.81 2.13
N SER A 118 -8.89 -10.65 2.74
CA SER A 118 -8.30 -11.82 2.10
C SER A 118 -9.09 -13.12 2.24
N TYR A 119 -10.02 -13.18 3.22
CA TYR A 119 -10.64 -14.42 3.71
C TYR A 119 -9.59 -15.48 4.15
N ALA A 120 -8.47 -15.02 4.72
CA ALA A 120 -7.34 -15.85 5.13
C ALA A 120 -7.41 -16.35 6.59
N ASP A 121 -8.57 -16.30 7.24
CA ASP A 121 -8.81 -16.46 8.69
C ASP A 121 -7.82 -17.36 9.43
N CYS A 122 -7.64 -18.61 8.98
CA CYS A 122 -6.71 -19.58 9.57
C CYS A 122 -5.51 -19.92 8.68
N MET A 123 -5.47 -19.42 7.45
CA MET A 123 -4.45 -19.73 6.44
C MET A 123 -3.57 -18.49 6.19
N GLN A 124 -2.69 -18.16 7.14
CA GLN A 124 -2.02 -16.86 7.18
C GLN A 124 -1.16 -16.51 5.95
N HIS A 125 -0.57 -17.49 5.27
CA HIS A 125 0.16 -17.25 4.01
C HIS A 125 -0.72 -16.65 2.91
N LEU A 126 -2.04 -16.74 3.02
CA LEU A 126 -2.99 -16.10 2.13
C LEU A 126 -3.13 -14.59 2.36
N TRP A 127 -2.65 -14.06 3.50
CA TRP A 127 -2.45 -12.61 3.64
C TRP A 127 -1.29 -12.11 2.80
N ASP A 128 -0.24 -12.92 2.63
CA ASP A 128 0.94 -12.55 1.84
C ASP A 128 0.64 -12.54 0.33
N SER A 129 -0.35 -13.33 -0.11
CA SER A 129 -0.83 -13.34 -1.51
C SER A 129 -1.98 -12.38 -1.79
N PHE A 130 -2.57 -11.75 -0.77
CA PHE A 130 -3.67 -10.81 -0.94
C PHE A 130 -3.13 -9.38 -1.10
N GLY A 131 -3.34 -8.81 -2.29
CA GLY A 131 -2.83 -7.50 -2.71
C GLY A 131 -2.02 -7.62 -3.98
#